data_AF-A0A433VE68-F1
#
_entry.id   AF-A0A433VE68-F1
#
_cell.length_a   1.000
_cell.length_b   1.000
_cell.length_c   1.000
_cell.angle_alpha   90.00
_cell.angle_beta   90.00
_cell.angle_gamma   90.00
#
_symmetry.space_group_name_H-M   'P 1'
#
loop_
_entity.id
_entity.type
_entity.pdbx_description
1 polymer ?
#
loop_
_entity_poly.entity_id
_entity_poly.type
_entity_poly.pdbx_seq_one_letter_code
_entity_poly.pdbx_strand_id
1 'polypeptide(L)' 'MEVVENLKHQVDIPQTIKEALGLEEKEFFNLVEKMADQAFDDQCTGANPRYPLISDLKELYVLAYRGCYTDAAAFNF' A
#
# COMPACT_ATOMS: atom_id res chain seq x y z
N MET A 1 -9.67 -3.93 12.65
CA MET A 1 -8.91 -2.87 11.93
C MET A 1 -9.00 -1.52 12.65
N GLU A 2 -10.15 -1.18 13.27
CA GLU A 2 -10.37 0.10 13.97
C GLU A 2 -9.33 0.45 15.06
N VAL A 3 -8.82 -0.52 15.84
CA VAL A 3 -7.82 -0.25 16.89
C VAL A 3 -6.50 0.29 16.32
N VAL A 4 -6.07 -0.22 15.16
CA VAL A 4 -4.82 0.21 14.51
C VAL A 4 -4.98 1.61 13.94
N GLU A 5 -6.11 1.91 13.31
CA GLU A 5 -6.39 3.25 12.77
C GLU A 5 -6.56 4.30 13.87
N ASN A 6 -7.22 3.95 14.98
CA ASN A 6 -7.33 4.82 16.14
C ASN A 6 -5.96 5.14 16.75
N LEU A 7 -5.07 4.14 16.84
CA LEU A 7 -3.70 4.37 17.34
C LEU A 7 -2.92 5.29 16.40
N LYS A 8 -2.97 5.06 15.07
CA LYS A 8 -2.30 5.93 14.08
C LYS A 8 -2.75 7.39 14.24
N HIS A 9 -4.05 7.62 14.40
CA HIS A 9 -4.59 8.97 14.63
C HIS A 9 -4.12 9.58 15.94
N GLN A 10 -4.03 8.81 17.03
CA GLN A 10 -3.55 9.31 18.32
C GLN A 10 -2.08 9.75 18.32
N VAL A 11 -1.28 9.23 17.38
CA VAL A 11 0.14 9.58 17.24
C VAL A 11 0.42 10.37 15.96
N ASP A 12 -0.59 11.05 15.42
CA ASP A 12 -0.50 11.97 14.28
C ASP A 12 0.13 11.34 13.00
N ILE A 13 -0.09 10.04 12.77
CA ILE A 13 0.32 9.38 11.52
C ILE A 13 -0.69 9.72 10.41
N PRO A 14 -0.24 10.23 9.25
CA PRO A 14 -1.10 10.47 8.10
C PRO A 14 -1.86 9.21 7.65
N GLN A 15 -3.09 9.38 7.17
CA GLN A 15 -3.94 8.23 6.82
C GLN A 15 -3.55 7.61 5.48
N THR A 16 -2.86 8.37 4.62
CA THR A 16 -2.48 7.93 3.28
C THR A 16 -1.04 8.30 2.93
N ILE A 17 -0.45 7.57 1.99
CA ILE A 17 0.87 7.94 1.43
C ILE A 17 0.79 9.29 0.72
N LYS A 18 -0.36 9.62 0.11
CA LYS A 18 -0.58 10.92 -0.53
C LYS A 18 -0.45 12.08 0.45
N GLU A 19 -1.09 11.97 1.62
CA GLU A 19 -0.99 12.97 2.68
C GLU A 19 0.43 13.07 3.25
N ALA A 20 1.11 11.93 3.41
CA ALA A 20 2.45 11.87 4.00
C ALA A 20 3.53 12.49 3.08
N LEU A 21 3.46 12.27 1.77
CA LEU A 21 4.51 12.67 0.84
C LEU A 21 4.16 13.90 -0.01
N GLY A 22 2.87 14.25 -0.14
CA GLY A 22 2.42 15.37 -0.97
C GLY A 22 2.74 15.19 -2.47
N LEU A 23 3.04 13.96 -2.91
CA LEU A 23 3.39 13.67 -4.30
C LEU A 23 2.16 13.71 -5.21
N GLU A 24 2.39 14.21 -6.42
CA GLU A 24 1.41 14.10 -7.51
C GLU A 24 1.16 12.63 -7.88
N GLU A 25 -0.10 12.31 -8.15
CA GLU A 25 -0.55 10.92 -8.36
C GLU A 25 0.20 10.22 -9.51
N LYS A 26 0.51 10.98 -10.57
CA LYS A 26 1.31 10.49 -11.70
C LYS A 26 2.72 10.11 -11.30
N GLU A 27 3.35 10.89 -10.43
CA GLU A 27 4.72 10.62 -9.97
C GLU A 27 4.74 9.36 -9.11
N PHE A 28 3.78 9.22 -8.20
CA PHE A 28 3.65 8.01 -7.38
C PHE A 28 3.47 6.76 -8.24
N PHE A 29 2.55 6.76 -9.22
CA PHE A 29 2.32 5.57 -10.05
C PHE A 29 3.51 5.17 -10.92
N ASN A 30 4.33 6.13 -11.37
CA ASN A 30 5.56 5.81 -12.07
C ASN A 30 6.58 5.06 -11.17
N LEU A 31 6.51 5.28 -9.85
CA LEU A 31 7.38 4.61 -8.87
C LEU A 31 6.82 3.26 -8.42
N VAL A 32 5.50 3.09 -8.38
CA VAL A 32 4.83 1.86 -7.91
C VAL A 32 5.29 0.62 -8.69
N GLU A 33 5.47 0.74 -10.01
CA GLU A 33 6.03 -0.33 -10.85
C GLU A 33 7.30 -0.92 -10.23
N LYS A 34 8.30 -0.06 -10.03
CA LYS A 34 9.61 -0.43 -9.51
C LYS A 34 9.57 -0.85 -8.04
N MET A 35 8.78 -0.17 -7.21
CA MET A 35 8.67 -0.50 -5.79
C MET A 35 8.04 -1.88 -5.56
N ALA A 36 7.10 -2.28 -6.41
CA ALA A 36 6.49 -3.61 -6.32
C ALA A 36 7.46 -4.72 -6.69
N ASP A 37 8.28 -4.54 -7.74
CA ASP A 37 9.34 -5.48 -8.10
C ASP A 37 10.36 -5.62 -6.95
N GLN A 38 10.80 -4.49 -6.39
CA GLN A 38 11.74 -4.49 -5.26
C GLN A 38 11.16 -5.15 -4.01
N ALA A 39 9.88 -4.92 -3.72
CA ALA A 39 9.20 -5.55 -2.60
C ALA A 39 9.04 -7.07 -2.82
N PHE A 40 8.82 -7.51 -4.06
CA PHE A 40 8.75 -8.94 -4.38
C PHE A 40 10.10 -9.65 -4.13
N ASP A 41 11.21 -9.02 -4.52
CA ASP A 41 12.57 -9.56 -4.36
C ASP A 41 13.16 -9.40 -2.95
N ASP A 42 12.43 -8.75 -2.03
CA ASP A 42 12.87 -8.56 -0.66
C ASP A 42 12.90 -9.91 0.10
N GLN A 43 13.98 -10.15 0.85
CA GLN A 43 14.16 -11.39 1.60
C GLN A 43 13.06 -11.62 2.64
N CYS A 44 12.40 -10.56 3.11
CA CYS A 44 11.25 -10.65 4.01
C CYS A 44 10.00 -11.23 3.33
N THR A 45 9.84 -11.07 2.01
CA THR A 45 8.64 -11.49 1.28
C THR A 45 8.44 -13.01 1.29
N GLY A 46 9.54 -13.78 1.28
CA GLY A 46 9.49 -15.23 1.39
C GLY A 46 8.90 -15.75 2.71
N ALA A 47 8.91 -14.93 3.77
CA ALA A 47 8.34 -15.27 5.07
C ALA A 47 6.86 -14.86 5.22
N ASN A 48 6.29 -14.17 4.23
CA ASN A 48 4.90 -13.73 4.29
C ASN A 48 3.96 -14.95 4.21
N PRO A 49 2.93 -15.08 5.07
CA PRO A 49 2.04 -16.24 5.08
C PRO A 49 1.28 -16.46 3.76
N ARG A 50 1.17 -15.41 2.93
CA ARG A 50 0.73 -15.48 1.53
C ARG A 50 1.84 -14.95 0.64
N TYR A 51 2.34 -15.77 -0.28
CA TYR A 51 3.31 -15.32 -1.27
C TYR A 51 2.60 -14.41 -2.28
N PRO A 52 2.89 -13.09 -2.32
CA PRO A 52 2.15 -12.15 -3.14
C PRO A 52 2.63 -12.19 -4.59
N LEU A 53 1.74 -11.86 -5.52
CA LEU A 53 2.16 -11.48 -6.87
C LEU A 53 2.63 -10.02 -6.88
N ILE A 54 3.47 -9.64 -7.85
CA ILE A 54 3.84 -8.24 -8.08
C ILE A 54 2.57 -7.38 -8.28
N SER A 55 1.55 -7.90 -8.97
CA SER A 55 0.25 -7.22 -9.12
C SER A 55 -0.44 -6.94 -7.79
N ASP A 56 -0.40 -7.89 -6.85
CA ASP A 56 -0.98 -7.74 -5.52
C ASP A 56 -0.27 -6.61 -4.75
N LEU A 57 1.06 -6.54 -4.86
CA LEU A 57 1.85 -5.49 -4.22
C LEU A 57 1.56 -4.11 -4.83
N LYS A 58 1.43 -4.03 -6.16
CA LYS A 58 1.04 -2.78 -6.85
C LYS A 58 -0.31 -2.30 -6.34
N GLU A 59 -1.30 -3.19 -6.26
CA GLU A 59 -2.64 -2.86 -5.76
C GLU A 59 -2.59 -2.33 -4.32
N LEU A 60 -1.85 -3.00 -3.43
CA LEU A 60 -1.68 -2.57 -2.04
C LEU A 60 -1.06 -1.16 -1.95
N TYR A 61 -0.06 -0.84 -2.78
CA TYR A 61 0.50 0.51 -2.85
C TYR A 61 -0.54 1.55 -3.28
N VAL A 62 -1.37 1.24 -4.28
CA VAL A 62 -2.42 2.15 -4.75
C VAL A 62 -3.49 2.38 -3.67
N LEU A 63 -3.92 1.32 -2.99
CA LEU A 63 -4.89 1.41 -1.89
C LEU A 63 -4.35 2.26 -0.74
N ALA A 64 -3.10 2.06 -0.34
CA ALA A 64 -2.43 2.85 0.70
C ALA A 64 -2.21 4.32 0.31
N TYR A 65 -2.00 4.60 -0.98
CA TYR A 65 -1.89 5.98 -1.47
C TYR A 65 -3.24 6.72 -1.49
N ARG A 66 -4.32 6.03 -1.85
CA ARG A 66 -5.65 6.64 -1.96
C ARG A 66 -6.46 6.62 -0.66
N GLY A 67 -6.09 5.79 0.31
CA GLY A 67 -6.83 5.63 1.57
C GLY A 67 -8.12 4.81 1.41
N CYS A 68 -8.26 4.05 0.32
CA CYS A 68 -9.45 3.26 0.06
C CYS A 68 -9.31 1.88 0.70
N TYR A 69 -9.92 1.70 1.88
CA TYR A 69 -10.08 0.39 2.52
C TYR A 69 -11.53 -0.08 2.39
N THR A 70 -12.00 -0.30 1.18
CA THR A 70 -13.27 -0.99 0.94
C THR A 70 -12.95 -2.30 0.26
N ASP A 71 -13.00 -3.39 1.04
CA ASP A 71 -12.80 -4.79 0.68
C ASP A 71 -11.86 -5.03 -0.51
N ALA A 72 -10.71 -5.68 -0.28
CA ALA A 72 -9.88 -6.21 -1.36
C ALA A 72 -10.64 -7.13 -2.35
N ALA A 73 -11.89 -7.51 -2.04
CA ALA A 73 -12.81 -8.20 -2.94
C ALA A 73 -13.51 -7.27 -3.98
N ALA A 74 -13.45 -5.95 -3.84
CA ALA A 74 -14.13 -4.98 -4.70
C ALA A 74 -13.33 -4.60 -5.95
N PHE A 75 -12.05 -4.98 -6.04
CA PHE A 75 -11.18 -4.75 -7.20
C PHE A 75 -10.84 -6.08 -7.90
N ASN A 76 -11.86 -6.86 -8.26
CA ASN A 76 -11.69 -7.91 -9.26
C ASN A 76 -11.74 -7.26 -10.65
N PHE A 77 -10.61 -7.25 -11.36
CA PHE A 77 -10.54 -6.99 -12.81
C PHE A 77 -11.04 -8.20 -13.61
#